data_AF-A0A929ZTH4-F1
#
_entry.id   AF-A0A929ZTH4-F1
#
_cell.length_a   1.000
_cell.length_b   1.000
_cell.length_c   1.000
_cell.angle_alpha   90.00
_cell.angle_beta   90.00
_cell.angle_gamma   90.00
#
_symmetry.space_group_name_H-M   'P 1'
#
loop_
_entity.id
_entity.type
_entity.pdbx_description
1 polymer ?
#
loop_
_entity_poly.entity_id
_entity_poly.type
_entity_poly.pdbx_seq_one_letter_code
_entity_poly.pdbx_strand_id
1 'polypeptide(L)' 'MNKSKQKREKYHPLAVNKIAEMYGFSARYVRQILKGDRKGLMADNVLRDYKELCKKIDQATEQAVENIINQ' A
#
# COMPACT_ATOMS: atom_id res chain seq x y z
N MET A 1 -14.50 23.99 -15.85
CA MET A 1 -14.19 22.98 -14.81
C MET A 1 -12.82 22.39 -15.08
N ASN A 2 -11.77 22.91 -14.45
CA ASN A 2 -10.41 22.36 -14.54
C ASN A 2 -10.33 21.08 -13.68
N LYS A 3 -10.81 19.95 -14.21
CA LYS A 3 -10.61 18.64 -13.56
C LYS A 3 -9.25 18.12 -14.01
N SER A 4 -8.27 18.08 -13.10
CA SER A 4 -7.00 17.40 -13.39
C SER A 4 -7.31 15.94 -13.71
N LYS A 5 -6.91 15.47 -14.89
CA LYS A 5 -7.16 14.10 -15.37
C LYS A 5 -6.16 13.09 -14.78
N GLN A 6 -5.38 13.48 -13.78
CA GLN A 6 -4.41 12.57 -13.17
C GLN A 6 -5.14 11.51 -12.37
N LYS A 7 -4.92 10.25 -12.77
CA LYS A 7 -5.39 9.07 -12.06
C LYS A 7 -4.65 9.00 -10.73
N ARG A 8 -5.33 9.36 -9.63
CA ARG A 8 -4.78 9.21 -8.28
C ARG A 8 -4.70 7.72 -7.95
N GLU A 9 -3.52 7.26 -7.58
CA GLU A 9 -3.38 5.91 -7.02
C GLU A 9 -4.01 5.90 -5.62
N LYS A 10 -5.04 5.08 -5.44
CA LYS A 10 -5.76 4.97 -4.16
C LYS A 10 -4.94 4.24 -3.09
N TYR A 11 -3.98 3.41 -3.51
CA TYR A 11 -3.21 2.52 -2.65
C TYR A 11 -1.73 2.71 -2.91
N HIS A 12 -0.89 2.51 -1.89
CA HIS A 12 0.55 2.71 -1.99
C HIS A 12 1.15 1.66 -2.94
N PRO A 13 1.73 2.06 -4.10
CA PRO A 13 2.14 1.11 -5.14
C PRO A 13 3.21 0.13 -4.67
N LEU A 14 4.21 0.62 -3.92
CA LEU A 14 5.26 -0.22 -3.32
C LEU A 14 4.66 -1.29 -2.41
N ALA A 15 3.79 -0.90 -1.48
CA ALA A 15 3.17 -1.83 -0.54
C ALA A 15 2.30 -2.87 -1.26
N VAL A 16 1.54 -2.48 -2.29
CA VAL A 16 0.76 -3.43 -3.09
C VAL A 16 1.65 -4.46 -3.78
N ASN A 17 2.76 -4.04 -4.38
CA ASN A 17 3.67 -4.95 -5.07
C ASN A 17 4.39 -5.89 -4.10
N LYS A 18 4.84 -5.39 -2.94
CA LYS A 18 5.48 -6.23 -1.93
C LYS A 18 4.55 -7.26 -1.32
N ILE A 19 3.30 -6.87 -1.02
CA ILE A 19 2.28 -7.80 -0.54
C ILE A 19 1.94 -8.84 -1.62
N ALA A 20 1.88 -8.43 -2.89
CA ALA A 20 1.68 -9.35 -4.00
C ALA A 20 2.80 -10.40 -4.09
N GLU A 21 4.07 -9.99 -3.95
CA GLU A 21 5.22 -10.89 -3.89
C GLU A 21 5.16 -11.84 -2.69
N MET A 22 4.89 -11.31 -1.48
CA MET A 22 4.84 -12.09 -0.24
C MET A 22 3.81 -13.22 -0.27
N TYR A 23 2.64 -12.95 -0.84
CA TYR A 23 1.52 -13.88 -0.87
C TYR A 23 1.42 -14.67 -2.19
N GLY A 24 2.32 -14.44 -3.15
CA GLY A 24 2.27 -15.06 -4.48
C GLY A 24 1.04 -14.65 -5.30
N PHE A 25 0.51 -13.45 -5.06
CA PHE A 25 -0.68 -12.94 -5.73
C PHE A 25 -0.34 -11.94 -6.84
N SER A 26 -1.29 -11.69 -7.73
CA SER A 26 -1.17 -10.55 -8.63
C SER A 26 -1.47 -9.25 -7.90
N ALA A 27 -0.78 -8.16 -8.27
CA ALA A 27 -1.08 -6.83 -7.75
C ALA A 27 -2.53 -6.39 -7.99
N ARG A 28 -3.19 -6.91 -9.05
CA ARG A 28 -4.62 -6.69 -9.30
C ARG A 28 -5.48 -7.36 -8.23
N TYR A 29 -5.17 -8.61 -7.89
CA TYR A 29 -5.91 -9.36 -6.88
C TYR A 29 -5.77 -8.73 -5.48
N VAL A 30 -4.56 -8.30 -5.12
CA VAL A 30 -4.33 -7.55 -3.88
C VAL A 30 -5.20 -6.28 -3.85
N ARG A 31 -5.25 -5.50 -4.93
CA ARG A 31 -6.13 -4.30 -4.98
C ARG A 31 -7.62 -4.64 -4.88
N GLN A 32 -8.07 -5.79 -5.38
CA GLN A 32 -9.45 -6.26 -5.20
C GLN A 32 -9.75 -6.60 -3.74
N ILE A 33 -8.80 -7.22 -3.04
CA ILE A 33 -8.88 -7.44 -1.58
C ILE A 33 -8.95 -6.10 -0.85
N LEU A 34 -8.04 -5.17 -1.15
CA LEU A 34 -8.02 -3.83 -0.53
C LEU A 34 -9.29 -3.02 -0.79
N LYS A 35 -9.92 -3.24 -1.96
CA LYS A 35 -11.21 -2.63 -2.32
C LYS A 35 -12.40 -3.28 -1.59
N GLY A 36 -12.25 -4.49 -1.08
CA GLY A 36 -13.32 -5.28 -0.46
C GLY A 36 -14.13 -6.13 -1.43
N ASP A 37 -13.70 -6.22 -2.70
CA ASP A 37 -14.33 -7.08 -3.72
C ASP A 37 -14.07 -8.57 -3.44
N ARG A 38 -13.00 -8.89 -2.71
CA ARG A 38 -12.62 -10.26 -2.32
C ARG A 38 -12.53 -10.35 -0.79
N LYS A 39 -13.20 -11.34 -0.20
CA LYS A 39 -13.30 -11.57 1.25
C LYS A 39 -12.91 -13.01 1.59
N GLY A 40 -12.40 -13.22 2.79
CA GLY A 40 -11.98 -14.52 3.31
C GLY A 40 -10.75 -14.40 4.22
N LEU A 41 -10.40 -15.49 4.91
CA LEU A 41 -9.29 -15.53 5.89
C LEU A 41 -7.97 -14.96 5.34
N MET A 42 -7.59 -15.30 4.11
CA MET A 42 -6.37 -14.77 3.49
C MET A 42 -6.50 -13.30 3.09
N ALA A 43 -7.70 -12.84 2.72
CA ALA A 43 -7.94 -11.43 2.43
C ALA A 43 -7.76 -10.57 3.70
N ASP A 44 -8.20 -11.07 4.85
CA ASP A 44 -8.04 -10.39 6.14
C ASP A 44 -6.57 -10.29 6.57
N ASN A 45 -5.79 -11.36 6.36
CA ASN A 45 -4.34 -11.34 6.58
C ASN A 45 -3.65 -10.33 5.65
N VAL A 46 -3.96 -10.34 4.35
CA VAL A 46 -3.45 -9.38 3.37
C VAL A 46 -3.78 -7.93 3.76
N LEU A 47 -4.99 -7.68 4.26
CA LEU A 47 -5.42 -6.36 4.72
C LEU A 47 -4.63 -5.88 5.95
N ARG A 48 -4.40 -6.77 6.91
CA ARG A 48 -3.61 -6.46 8.12
C ARG A 48 -2.17 -6.13 7.74
N ASP A 49 -1.53 -6.99 6.97
CA ASP A 49 -0.12 -6.86 6.62
C ASP A 49 0.12 -5.66 5.71
N TYR A 50 -0.78 -5.37 4.77
CA TYR A 50 -0.72 -4.15 3.96
C TYR A 50 -0.76 -2.89 4.83
N LYS A 51 -1.67 -2.82 5.80
CA LYS A 51 -1.78 -1.67 6.71
C LYS A 51 -0.52 -1.51 7.56
N GLU A 52 0.04 -2.61 8.06
CA GLU A 52 1.27 -2.58 8.85
C GLU A 52 2.46 -2.13 8.01
N LEU A 53 2.56 -2.63 6.77
CA LEU A 53 3.62 -2.23 5.85
C LEU A 53 3.55 -0.74 5.50
N CYS A 54 2.36 -0.20 5.23
CA CYS A 54 2.21 1.24 5.00
C CYS A 54 2.70 2.05 6.20
N LYS A 55 2.30 1.68 7.43
CA LYS A 55 2.76 2.38 8.64
C LYS A 55 4.28 2.37 8.77
N LYS A 56 4.92 1.23 8.52
CA LYS A 56 6.39 1.10 8.58
C LYS A 56 7.08 1.94 7.50
N ILE A 57 6.51 2.00 6.30
CA ILE A 57 7.01 2.86 5.22
C ILE A 57 6.93 4.32 5.65
N ASP A 58 5.76 4.76 6.13
CA ASP A 58 5.54 6.14 6.55
C ASP A 58 6.53 6.54 7.67
N GLN A 59 6.69 5.70 8.70
CA GLN A 59 7.66 5.92 9.77
C GLN A 59 9.11 6.00 9.28
N ALA A 60 9.51 5.09 8.38
CA ALA A 60 10.85 5.11 7.82
C ALA A 60 11.09 6.36 6.96
N THR A 61 10.07 6.83 6.25
CA THR A 61 10.16 8.07 5.47
C THR A 61 10.25 9.30 6.36
N GLU A 62 9.49 9.37 7.45
CA GLU A 62 9.55 10.47 8.42
C GLU A 62 10.95 10.57 9.04
N GLN A 63 11.50 9.45 9.51
CA GLN A 63 12.86 9.39 10.05
C GLN A 63 13.92 9.80 9.00
N ALA A 64 13.77 9.33 7.76
CA ALA A 64 14.69 9.72 6.68
C ALA A 64 14.63 11.22 6.39
N VAL A 65 13.45 11.82 6.42
CA VAL A 65 13.26 13.27 6.21
C VAL A 65 13.85 14.07 7.37
N GLU A 66 13.62 13.68 8.62
CA GLU A 66 14.21 14.33 9.79
C GLU A 66 15.74 14.34 9.75
N ASN A 67 16.35 13.23 9.33
CA ASN A 67 17.80 13.13 9.20
C ASN A 67 18.36 14.05 8.11
N ILE A 68 17.63 14.28 7.01
CA ILE A 68 18.04 15.21 5.94
C ILE A 68 17.91 16.66 6.41
N ILE A 69 16.88 17.00 7.19
CA ILE A 69 16.64 18.37 7.67
C ILE A 69 17.63 18.75 8.78
N ASN A 70 18.05 17.79 9.60
CA ASN A 70 19.00 18.00 10.69
C ASN A 70 20.48 17.87 10.27
N GLN A 71 20.75 17.64 8.99
CA GLN A 71 22.08 17.70 8.37
C GLN A 71 22.41 19.12 7.90
#